data_AF-A0AAE0BIA3-F1
#
_entry.id   AF-A0AAE0BIA3-F1
#
_cell.length_a   1.000
_cell.length_b   1.000
_cell.length_c   1.000
_cell.angle_alpha   90.00
_cell.angle_beta   90.00
_cell.angle_gamma   90.00
#
_symmetry.space_group_name_H-M   'P 1'
#
loop_
_entity.id
_entity.type
_entity.pdbx_description
1 polymer ?
#
loop_
_entity_poly.entity_id
_entity_poly.type
_entity_poly.pdbx_seq_one_letter_code
_entity_poly.pdbx_strand_id
1 'polypeptide(L)'
;MLCEEYVRIARQEIQMLGLVNRKKPKKPKKGLRVGYFSSDFGNAPVGRLFASVPSHHSSGNSVTPLLYVLNPPDGSYYRHRVEEGAATVVPLAGLTNQNAAQRINADDVHILVDLLGFTAGGYAMQREHILALTPAPVIVNFLGYPGTSGARSTKETTQYAVVDRVIVTPEMQPQFTEQLLYMPHSYQVNDMAMVQARADVHQQQSCSRTSTHCARWTRRFDTWLNIVHRVPHSVLWLLRLPSHAAETLLQEAAARGLKSRVVFGEPLPPEQHLLRCALADLFLDSLQYNAHTTATDALWAGVPIITLPGGMMQSRVAAGLIEAIGVKRCTSGSLFRANVIRLRSGSL
;
A
#
# COMPACT_ATOMS: atom_id res chain seq x y z
N MET A 1 9.22 5.64 -17.50
CA MET A 1 10.60 5.21 -17.80
C MET A 1 10.90 3.81 -17.26
N LEU A 2 11.16 3.59 -15.97
CA LEU A 2 11.55 2.23 -15.50
C LEU A 2 10.45 1.16 -15.66
N CYS A 3 9.20 1.46 -15.28
CA CYS A 3 8.09 0.52 -15.43
C CYS A 3 7.83 0.17 -16.91
N GLU A 4 7.84 1.18 -17.79
CA GLU A 4 7.70 0.99 -19.24
C GLU A 4 8.81 0.09 -19.82
N GLU A 5 10.03 0.22 -19.30
CA GLU A 5 11.16 -0.60 -19.72
C GLU A 5 11.00 -2.06 -19.30
N TYR A 6 10.55 -2.32 -18.07
CA TYR A 6 10.24 -3.67 -17.61
C TYR A 6 9.13 -4.33 -18.44
N VAL A 7 8.06 -3.59 -18.72
CA VAL A 7 6.98 -4.05 -19.61
C VAL A 7 7.52 -4.36 -21.01
N ARG A 8 8.40 -3.51 -21.54
CA ARG A 8 9.02 -3.68 -22.86
C ARG A 8 9.87 -4.95 -22.92
N ILE A 9 10.73 -5.17 -21.93
CA ILE A 9 11.60 -6.35 -21.85
C ILE A 9 10.78 -7.63 -21.77
N ALA A 10 9.85 -7.71 -20.83
CA ALA A 10 9.03 -8.91 -20.64
C ALA A 10 8.28 -9.31 -21.92
N ARG A 11 7.80 -8.32 -22.68
CA ARG A 11 7.16 -8.56 -23.96
C ARG A 11 8.07 -9.05 -25.05
N GLN A 12 9.25 -8.45 -25.19
CA GLN A 12 10.20 -8.89 -26.20
C GLN A 12 10.55 -10.36 -25.96
N GLU A 13 10.77 -10.74 -24.71
CA GLU A 13 11.04 -12.14 -24.34
C GLU A 13 9.88 -13.07 -24.69
N ILE A 14 8.64 -12.70 -24.36
CA ILE A 14 7.45 -13.50 -24.68
C ILE A 14 7.21 -13.63 -26.18
N GLN A 15 7.41 -12.54 -26.94
CA GLN A 15 7.25 -12.53 -28.38
C GLN A 15 8.29 -13.42 -29.06
N MET A 16 9.55 -13.40 -28.61
CA MET A 16 10.60 -14.28 -29.12
C MET A 16 10.27 -15.77 -28.87
N LEU A 17 9.59 -16.07 -27.76
CA LEU A 17 9.17 -17.44 -27.42
C LEU A 17 7.90 -17.89 -28.16
N GLY A 18 7.24 -17.04 -28.96
CA GLY A 18 6.01 -17.38 -29.68
C GLY A 18 4.81 -17.67 -28.79
N LEU A 19 4.85 -17.21 -27.52
CA LEU A 19 3.84 -17.55 -26.52
C LEU A 19 2.66 -16.59 -26.64
N VAL A 20 1.64 -16.99 -27.40
CA VAL A 20 0.35 -16.29 -27.41
C VAL A 20 -0.77 -17.31 -27.40
N ASN A 21 -1.56 -17.34 -26.33
CA ASN A 21 -2.87 -17.95 -26.40
C ASN A 21 -3.74 -17.46 -25.23
N ARG A 22 -4.77 -16.68 -25.56
CA ARG A 22 -5.82 -16.30 -24.61
C ARG A 22 -7.16 -16.79 -25.13
N LYS A 23 -7.77 -17.72 -24.42
CA LYS A 23 -9.17 -18.07 -24.61
C LYS A 23 -10.05 -16.96 -24.03
N LYS A 24 -11.14 -16.60 -24.73
CA LYS A 24 -12.18 -15.73 -24.16
C LYS A 24 -12.90 -16.48 -23.02
N PRO A 25 -13.08 -15.87 -21.84
CA PRO A 25 -13.83 -16.52 -20.77
C PRO A 25 -15.28 -16.71 -21.18
N LYS A 26 -15.90 -17.76 -20.66
CA LYS A 26 -17.34 -18.01 -20.83
C LYS A 26 -18.14 -16.90 -20.16
N LYS A 27 -19.39 -16.68 -20.58
CA LYS A 27 -20.29 -15.74 -19.88
C LYS A 27 -20.50 -16.17 -18.42
N PRO A 28 -20.48 -15.24 -17.45
CA PRO A 28 -20.65 -15.56 -16.04
C PRO A 28 -22.04 -16.13 -15.76
N LYS A 29 -22.10 -17.23 -14.98
CA LYS A 29 -23.38 -17.88 -14.59
C LYS A 29 -23.86 -17.50 -13.18
N LYS A 30 -22.94 -17.23 -12.25
CA LYS A 30 -23.21 -16.97 -10.81
C LYS A 30 -22.37 -15.81 -10.26
N GLY A 31 -22.10 -14.81 -11.11
CA GLY A 31 -21.22 -13.68 -10.79
C GLY A 31 -19.92 -13.65 -11.61
N LEU A 32 -19.25 -12.50 -11.58
CA LEU A 32 -17.97 -12.30 -12.26
C LEU A 32 -16.85 -13.04 -11.54
N ARG A 33 -16.16 -13.92 -12.26
CA ARG A 33 -14.92 -14.54 -11.79
C ARG A 33 -13.80 -13.50 -11.80
N VAL A 34 -13.37 -13.07 -10.63
CA VAL A 34 -12.32 -12.06 -10.43
C VAL A 34 -11.09 -12.74 -9.83
N GLY A 35 -9.98 -12.72 -10.55
CA GLY A 35 -8.70 -13.21 -10.08
C GLY A 35 -7.95 -12.10 -9.35
N TYR A 36 -7.45 -12.38 -8.15
CA TYR A 36 -6.52 -11.52 -7.42
C TYR A 36 -5.13 -12.12 -7.51
N PHE A 37 -4.18 -11.35 -8.02
CA PHE A 37 -2.84 -11.82 -8.33
C PHE A 37 -1.80 -11.08 -7.50
N SER A 38 -1.04 -11.82 -6.67
CA SER A 38 0.00 -11.24 -5.82
C SER A 38 0.98 -12.27 -5.27
N SER A 39 2.15 -11.82 -4.81
CA SER A 39 2.99 -12.55 -3.85
C SER A 39 2.69 -12.18 -2.39
N ASP A 40 1.87 -11.17 -2.14
CA ASP A 40 1.88 -10.47 -0.84
C ASP A 40 0.58 -10.69 -0.04
N PHE A 41 -0.09 -11.84 -0.20
CA PHE A 41 -1.32 -12.17 0.52
C PHE A 41 -1.12 -12.52 2.01
N GLY A 42 0.12 -12.61 2.48
CA GLY A 42 0.46 -12.96 3.87
C GLY A 42 0.66 -11.75 4.78
N ASN A 43 1.66 -11.81 5.67
CA ASN A 43 1.99 -10.75 6.61
C ASN A 43 2.75 -9.57 5.96
N ALA A 44 2.20 -9.06 4.86
CA ALA A 44 2.71 -7.97 4.05
C ALA A 44 1.64 -6.87 3.90
N PRO A 45 2.01 -5.64 3.50
CA PRO A 45 1.06 -4.52 3.37
C PRO A 45 -0.22 -4.86 2.61
N VAL A 46 -0.11 -5.51 1.44
CA VAL A 46 -1.26 -5.90 0.61
C VAL A 46 -2.14 -6.90 1.33
N GLY A 47 -1.60 -8.01 1.82
CA GLY A 47 -2.34 -9.04 2.53
C GLY A 47 -3.08 -8.50 3.74
N ARG A 48 -2.42 -7.63 4.53
CA ARG A 48 -3.05 -6.96 5.68
C ARG A 48 -4.22 -6.06 5.30
N LEU A 49 -4.10 -5.29 4.23
CA LEU A 49 -5.16 -4.38 3.77
C LEU A 49 -6.32 -5.12 3.09
N PHE A 50 -6.00 -6.21 2.38
CA PHE A 50 -6.90 -6.90 1.47
C PHE A 50 -7.64 -8.09 2.11
N ALA A 51 -7.26 -8.53 3.32
CA ALA A 51 -7.71 -9.81 3.89
C ALA A 51 -9.23 -10.03 3.92
N SER A 52 -10.03 -9.01 4.21
CA SER A 52 -11.51 -9.13 4.21
C SER A 52 -12.16 -9.09 2.83
N VAL A 53 -11.47 -8.59 1.79
CA VAL A 53 -12.08 -8.30 0.49
C VAL A 53 -12.67 -9.55 -0.18
N PRO A 54 -11.96 -10.71 -0.27
CA PRO A 54 -12.51 -11.92 -0.85
C PRO A 54 -13.82 -12.36 -0.16
N SER A 55 -13.86 -12.34 1.18
CA SER A 55 -15.06 -12.75 1.94
C SER A 55 -16.26 -11.84 1.68
N HIS A 56 -16.06 -10.53 1.56
CA HIS A 56 -17.13 -9.59 1.21
C HIS A 56 -17.65 -9.83 -0.21
N HIS A 57 -16.77 -10.11 -1.16
CA HIS A 57 -17.16 -10.43 -2.54
C HIS A 57 -17.92 -11.74 -2.64
N SER A 58 -17.47 -12.79 -1.97
CA SER A 58 -18.16 -14.08 -1.91
C SER A 58 -19.55 -13.98 -1.29
N SER A 59 -19.73 -13.13 -0.28
CA SER A 59 -21.03 -12.93 0.40
C SER A 59 -22.09 -12.28 -0.48
N GLY A 60 -21.69 -11.45 -1.44
CA GLY A 60 -22.60 -10.69 -2.31
C GLY A 60 -23.12 -11.45 -3.53
N ASN A 61 -22.63 -12.67 -3.80
CA ASN A 61 -22.94 -13.49 -5.01
C ASN A 61 -22.69 -12.82 -6.38
N SER A 62 -22.20 -11.57 -6.41
CA SER A 62 -21.89 -10.83 -7.65
C SER A 62 -20.49 -11.14 -8.17
N VAL A 63 -19.60 -11.62 -7.29
CA VAL A 63 -18.19 -11.89 -7.58
C VAL A 63 -17.83 -13.28 -7.06
N THR A 64 -17.11 -14.04 -7.87
CA THR A 64 -16.42 -15.28 -7.48
C THR A 64 -14.92 -14.97 -7.38
N PRO A 65 -14.37 -14.78 -6.17
CA PRO A 65 -12.96 -14.43 -6.00
C PRO A 65 -12.05 -15.66 -6.17
N LEU A 66 -11.04 -15.56 -7.03
CA LEU A 66 -9.96 -16.54 -7.18
C LEU A 66 -8.63 -15.90 -6.77
N LEU A 67 -7.78 -16.61 -6.04
CA LEU A 67 -6.44 -16.11 -5.69
C LEU A 67 -5.38 -16.81 -6.53
N TYR A 68 -4.46 -16.03 -7.07
CA TYR A 68 -3.29 -16.49 -7.82
C TYR A 68 -2.04 -16.04 -7.07
N VAL A 69 -1.35 -17.00 -6.44
CA VAL A 69 -0.36 -16.69 -5.41
C VAL A 69 1.04 -17.09 -5.85
N LEU A 70 1.94 -16.13 -5.96
CA LEU A 70 3.31 -16.35 -6.48
C LEU A 70 4.27 -16.96 -5.46
N ASN A 71 4.02 -16.77 -4.16
CA ASN A 71 4.86 -17.27 -3.09
C ASN A 71 4.23 -18.46 -2.35
N PRO A 72 5.06 -19.27 -1.65
CA PRO A 72 4.56 -20.25 -0.70
C PRO A 72 3.73 -19.60 0.42
N PRO A 73 2.80 -20.33 1.04
CA PRO A 73 2.07 -19.84 2.21
C PRO A 73 3.02 -19.56 3.37
N ASP A 74 2.81 -18.45 4.07
CA ASP A 74 3.65 -18.03 5.21
C ASP A 74 3.07 -18.41 6.58
N GLY A 75 1.91 -19.08 6.60
CA GLY A 75 1.20 -19.48 7.82
C GLY A 75 0.63 -18.32 8.64
N SER A 76 0.62 -17.09 8.10
CA SER A 76 0.13 -15.92 8.81
C SER A 76 -1.40 -15.90 8.90
N TYR A 77 -1.91 -15.24 9.95
CA TYR A 77 -3.34 -14.93 10.09
C TYR A 77 -3.93 -14.30 8.82
N TYR A 78 -3.23 -13.32 8.23
CA TYR A 78 -3.68 -12.64 7.02
C TYR A 78 -3.77 -13.58 5.83
N ARG A 79 -2.79 -14.48 5.67
CA ARG A 79 -2.83 -15.47 4.59
C ARG A 79 -4.07 -16.36 4.68
N HIS A 80 -4.32 -16.92 5.87
CA HIS A 80 -5.50 -17.75 6.11
C HIS A 80 -6.80 -16.98 5.84
N ARG A 81 -6.91 -15.75 6.32
CA ARG A 81 -8.08 -14.89 6.12
C ARG A 81 -8.39 -14.59 4.66
N VAL A 82 -7.37 -14.26 3.86
CA VAL A 82 -7.55 -14.02 2.42
C VAL A 82 -8.04 -15.30 1.73
N GLU A 83 -7.43 -16.45 2.07
CA GLU A 83 -7.76 -17.75 1.47
C GLU A 83 -9.17 -18.24 1.84
N GLU A 84 -9.61 -18.04 3.09
CA GLU A 84 -10.96 -18.40 3.55
C GLU A 84 -12.07 -17.71 2.75
N GLY A 85 -11.85 -16.46 2.34
CA GLY A 85 -12.82 -15.70 1.56
C GLY A 85 -12.83 -16.05 0.07
N ALA A 86 -11.83 -16.80 -0.42
CA ALA A 86 -11.67 -17.12 -1.81
C ALA A 86 -12.45 -18.37 -2.22
N ALA A 87 -13.07 -18.36 -3.40
CA ALA A 87 -13.69 -19.55 -3.97
C ALA A 87 -12.64 -20.58 -4.42
N THR A 88 -11.44 -20.12 -4.78
CA THR A 88 -10.33 -20.98 -5.17
C THR A 88 -9.01 -20.29 -4.89
N VAL A 89 -8.05 -21.03 -4.36
CA VAL A 89 -6.67 -20.59 -4.17
C VAL A 89 -5.79 -21.37 -5.13
N VAL A 90 -5.03 -20.68 -5.96
CA VAL A 90 -4.18 -21.26 -7.00
C VAL A 90 -2.71 -20.88 -6.72
N PRO A 91 -1.92 -21.81 -6.17
CA PRO A 91 -0.48 -21.61 -6.06
C PRO A 91 0.16 -21.56 -7.46
N LEU A 92 0.97 -20.53 -7.69
CA LEU A 92 1.77 -20.36 -8.89
C LEU A 92 3.27 -20.51 -8.62
N ALA A 93 3.65 -20.66 -7.36
CA ALA A 93 5.03 -20.92 -6.96
C ALA A 93 5.60 -22.15 -7.68
N GLY A 94 6.79 -22.00 -8.26
CA GLY A 94 7.47 -23.07 -9.01
C GLY A 94 6.95 -23.30 -10.45
N LEU A 95 5.88 -22.63 -10.87
CA LEU A 95 5.44 -22.68 -12.28
C LEU A 95 6.28 -21.74 -13.15
N THR A 96 6.47 -22.13 -14.41
CA THR A 96 6.96 -21.21 -15.44
C THR A 96 5.92 -20.11 -15.69
N ASN A 97 6.37 -18.95 -16.20
CA ASN A 97 5.48 -17.83 -16.53
C ASN A 97 4.35 -18.26 -17.47
N GLN A 98 4.68 -19.13 -18.45
CA GLN A 98 3.73 -19.72 -19.38
C GLN A 98 2.67 -20.57 -18.68
N ASN A 99 3.09 -21.52 -17.83
CA ASN A 99 2.16 -22.41 -17.14
C ASN A 99 1.27 -21.64 -16.15
N ALA A 100 1.82 -20.61 -15.49
CA ALA A 100 1.05 -19.74 -14.63
C ALA A 100 -0.02 -18.94 -15.41
N ALA A 101 0.35 -18.33 -16.55
CA ALA A 101 -0.60 -17.61 -17.38
C ALA A 101 -1.68 -18.53 -17.98
N GLN A 102 -1.30 -19.73 -18.44
CA GLN A 102 -2.23 -20.74 -18.94
C GLN A 102 -3.20 -21.20 -17.86
N ARG A 103 -2.72 -21.37 -16.63
CA ARG A 103 -3.58 -21.73 -15.48
C ARG A 103 -4.63 -20.65 -15.21
N ILE A 104 -4.21 -19.39 -15.13
CA ILE A 104 -5.14 -18.25 -14.95
C ILE A 104 -6.18 -18.22 -16.08
N ASN A 105 -5.74 -18.44 -17.33
CA ASN A 105 -6.65 -18.41 -18.48
C ASN A 105 -7.64 -19.59 -18.49
N ALA A 106 -7.19 -20.79 -18.09
CA ALA A 106 -8.02 -21.99 -18.04
C ALA A 106 -9.16 -21.88 -17.01
N ASP A 107 -8.97 -21.08 -15.97
CA ASP A 107 -9.96 -20.84 -14.94
C ASP A 107 -11.09 -19.86 -15.38
N ASP A 108 -11.17 -19.48 -16.66
CA ASP A 108 -12.20 -18.56 -17.20
C ASP A 108 -12.30 -17.24 -16.39
N VAL A 109 -11.16 -16.65 -16.02
CA VAL A 109 -11.10 -15.36 -15.29
C VAL A 109 -11.62 -14.23 -16.18
N HIS A 110 -12.53 -13.41 -15.67
CA HIS A 110 -13.07 -12.25 -16.39
C HIS A 110 -12.25 -11.00 -16.15
N ILE A 111 -11.86 -10.78 -14.89
CA ILE A 111 -11.07 -9.63 -14.47
C ILE A 111 -9.91 -10.15 -13.62
N LEU A 112 -8.68 -9.83 -13.98
CA LEU A 112 -7.50 -10.09 -13.17
C LEU A 112 -7.03 -8.79 -12.52
N VAL A 113 -7.07 -8.73 -11.20
CA VAL A 113 -6.59 -7.61 -10.40
C VAL A 113 -5.17 -7.92 -9.96
N ASP A 114 -4.22 -7.20 -10.53
CA ASP A 114 -2.84 -7.19 -10.07
C ASP A 114 -2.72 -6.36 -8.79
N LEU A 115 -2.41 -7.05 -7.70
CA LEU A 115 -2.23 -6.46 -6.38
C LEU A 115 -0.75 -6.33 -6.01
N LEU A 116 0.17 -6.61 -6.92
CA LEU A 116 1.61 -6.54 -6.65
C LEU A 116 2.24 -5.28 -7.26
N GLY A 117 2.10 -5.12 -8.59
CA GLY A 117 2.84 -4.11 -9.35
C GLY A 117 4.36 -4.26 -9.21
N PHE A 118 5.09 -3.13 -9.11
CA PHE A 118 6.56 -3.09 -9.01
C PHE A 118 7.09 -2.90 -7.59
N THR A 119 6.41 -3.43 -6.59
CA THR A 119 6.90 -3.39 -5.20
C THR A 119 8.14 -4.27 -5.02
N ALA A 120 8.96 -3.93 -4.02
CA ALA A 120 10.21 -4.63 -3.75
C ALA A 120 9.94 -6.10 -3.37
N GLY A 121 10.47 -7.03 -4.15
CA GLY A 121 10.37 -8.47 -3.97
C GLY A 121 10.90 -9.23 -5.19
N GLY A 122 11.24 -10.51 -5.04
CA GLY A 122 11.78 -11.33 -6.14
C GLY A 122 10.80 -11.63 -7.28
N TYR A 123 9.53 -11.24 -7.13
CA TYR A 123 8.43 -11.64 -8.01
C TYR A 123 7.98 -10.57 -9.01
N ALA A 124 8.47 -9.33 -8.93
CA ALA A 124 8.04 -8.25 -9.83
C ALA A 124 8.25 -8.60 -11.32
N MET A 125 9.39 -9.23 -11.64
CA MET A 125 9.69 -9.68 -13.00
C MET A 125 8.81 -10.85 -13.42
N GLN A 126 8.68 -11.86 -12.57
CA GLN A 126 7.80 -13.00 -12.85
C GLN A 126 6.37 -12.54 -13.12
N ARG A 127 5.85 -11.61 -12.30
CA ARG A 127 4.54 -10.99 -12.47
C ARG A 127 4.41 -10.29 -13.82
N GLU A 128 5.35 -9.45 -14.21
CA GLU A 128 5.29 -8.76 -15.51
C GLU A 128 5.27 -9.73 -16.69
N HIS A 129 6.07 -10.79 -16.67
CA HIS A 129 6.03 -11.82 -17.71
C HIS A 129 4.68 -12.55 -17.76
N ILE A 130 4.10 -12.89 -16.61
CA ILE A 130 2.78 -13.52 -16.58
C ILE A 130 1.71 -12.59 -17.17
N LEU A 131 1.73 -11.30 -16.84
CA LEU A 131 0.73 -10.36 -17.38
C LEU A 131 0.95 -10.08 -18.87
N ALA A 132 2.19 -10.04 -19.34
CA ALA A 132 2.52 -9.85 -20.74
C ALA A 132 2.02 -10.99 -21.65
N LEU A 133 1.74 -12.17 -21.09
CA LEU A 133 1.03 -13.27 -21.76
C LEU A 133 -0.50 -13.05 -21.84
N THR A 134 -1.02 -11.96 -21.27
CA THR A 134 -2.44 -11.56 -21.27
C THR A 134 -3.39 -12.66 -20.78
N PRO A 135 -3.23 -13.17 -19.54
CA PRO A 135 -3.97 -14.35 -19.07
C PRO A 135 -5.48 -14.13 -18.90
N ALA A 136 -5.93 -12.87 -18.78
CA ALA A 136 -7.33 -12.47 -18.65
C ALA A 136 -7.70 -11.37 -19.66
N PRO A 137 -9.00 -11.19 -20.00
CA PRO A 137 -9.42 -10.17 -20.95
C PRO A 137 -9.39 -8.74 -20.40
N VAL A 138 -9.53 -8.59 -19.08
CA VAL A 138 -9.42 -7.32 -18.37
C VAL A 138 -8.42 -7.50 -17.24
N ILE A 139 -7.43 -6.64 -17.19
CA ILE A 139 -6.39 -6.62 -16.16
C ILE A 139 -6.35 -5.23 -15.55
N VAL A 140 -6.34 -5.19 -14.22
CA VAL A 140 -6.47 -3.98 -13.41
C VAL A 140 -5.31 -3.90 -12.44
N ASN A 141 -4.58 -2.78 -12.45
CA ASN A 141 -3.58 -2.45 -11.44
C ASN A 141 -4.29 -1.87 -10.21
N PHE A 142 -4.04 -2.43 -9.03
CA PHE A 142 -4.65 -1.96 -7.80
C PHE A 142 -3.77 -2.17 -6.57
N LEU A 143 -3.81 -1.22 -5.63
CA LEU A 143 -3.35 -1.31 -4.25
C LEU A 143 -1.83 -1.45 -4.02
N GLY A 144 -1.18 -2.48 -4.57
CA GLY A 144 0.21 -2.84 -4.26
C GLY A 144 1.22 -1.78 -4.65
N TYR A 145 1.14 -1.28 -5.88
CA TYR A 145 2.05 -0.28 -6.42
C TYR A 145 1.33 1.06 -6.64
N PRO A 146 1.70 2.15 -5.93
CA PRO A 146 1.03 3.44 -6.03
C PRO A 146 1.55 4.25 -7.22
N GLY A 147 1.34 3.71 -8.42
CA GLY A 147 1.74 4.34 -9.68
C GLY A 147 1.30 3.55 -10.90
N THR A 148 1.64 4.09 -12.07
CA THR A 148 1.38 3.45 -13.38
C THR A 148 2.15 2.13 -13.52
N SER A 149 1.52 1.13 -14.14
CA SER A 149 2.21 -0.08 -14.59
C SER A 149 3.14 0.19 -15.77
N GLY A 150 3.02 1.34 -16.44
CA GLY A 150 3.87 1.66 -17.59
C GLY A 150 3.52 0.87 -18.86
N ALA A 151 2.34 0.27 -18.94
CA ALA A 151 1.89 -0.54 -20.07
C ALA A 151 1.50 0.27 -21.33
N ARG A 152 2.17 1.40 -21.61
CA ARG A 152 1.79 2.40 -22.64
C ARG A 152 1.73 1.84 -24.05
N SER A 153 2.74 1.05 -24.44
CA SER A 153 2.89 0.54 -25.80
C SER A 153 1.81 -0.48 -26.19
N THR A 154 0.97 -0.87 -25.22
CA THR A 154 0.22 -2.11 -25.30
C THR A 154 -1.01 -2.09 -24.40
N LYS A 155 -2.06 -1.47 -24.90
CA LYS A 155 -3.36 -1.40 -24.23
C LYS A 155 -3.95 -2.77 -23.86
N GLU A 156 -3.34 -3.88 -24.28
CA GLU A 156 -3.76 -5.26 -24.03
C GLU A 156 -3.20 -5.92 -22.76
N THR A 157 -2.14 -5.40 -22.10
CA THR A 157 -1.74 -5.92 -20.77
C THR A 157 -2.63 -5.38 -19.68
N THR A 158 -2.33 -4.20 -19.15
CA THR A 158 -3.01 -3.60 -18.00
C THR A 158 -3.86 -2.44 -18.50
N GLN A 159 -5.19 -2.61 -18.52
CA GLN A 159 -6.09 -1.62 -19.11
C GLN A 159 -6.45 -0.52 -18.11
N TYR A 160 -6.60 -0.89 -16.84
CA TYR A 160 -7.20 -0.01 -15.83
C TYR A 160 -6.33 0.11 -14.59
N ALA A 161 -6.40 1.25 -13.91
CA ALA A 161 -5.84 1.45 -12.59
C ALA A 161 -6.91 2.00 -11.65
N VAL A 162 -7.06 1.38 -10.47
CA VAL A 162 -8.02 1.82 -9.45
C VAL A 162 -7.37 2.87 -8.55
N VAL A 163 -8.00 4.05 -8.47
CA VAL A 163 -7.53 5.24 -7.75
C VAL A 163 -8.70 5.93 -7.04
N ASP A 164 -8.44 7.04 -6.36
CA ASP A 164 -9.48 7.98 -5.90
C ASP A 164 -9.14 9.42 -6.31
N ARG A 165 -10.10 10.33 -6.14
CA ARG A 165 -9.98 11.72 -6.61
C ARG A 165 -8.99 12.57 -5.82
N VAL A 166 -8.55 12.11 -4.66
CA VAL A 166 -7.60 12.85 -3.81
C VAL A 166 -6.18 12.47 -4.19
N ILE A 167 -5.92 11.17 -4.33
CA ILE A 167 -4.60 10.64 -4.63
C ILE A 167 -4.21 10.82 -6.10
N VAL A 168 -5.17 10.83 -7.01
CA VAL A 168 -4.96 11.03 -8.44
C VAL A 168 -6.08 11.92 -8.96
N THR A 169 -5.80 13.19 -9.22
CA THR A 169 -6.82 14.08 -9.78
C THR A 169 -7.03 13.77 -11.28
N PRO A 170 -8.16 14.15 -11.90
CA PRO A 170 -8.38 13.93 -13.33
C PRO A 170 -7.26 14.46 -14.23
N GLU A 171 -6.62 15.56 -13.84
CA GLU A 171 -5.51 16.19 -14.57
C GLU A 171 -4.23 15.34 -14.55
N MET A 172 -4.14 14.35 -13.65
CA MET A 172 -3.01 13.43 -13.56
C MET A 172 -3.14 12.22 -14.50
N GLN A 173 -4.25 12.06 -15.24
CA GLN A 173 -4.44 10.99 -16.23
C GLN A 173 -3.25 10.82 -17.21
N PRO A 174 -2.57 11.88 -17.71
CA PRO A 174 -1.41 11.72 -18.59
C PRO A 174 -0.20 11.01 -17.95
N GLN A 175 -0.13 10.97 -16.61
CA GLN A 175 0.90 10.26 -15.85
C GLN A 175 0.67 8.74 -15.82
N PHE A 176 -0.54 8.29 -16.19
CA PHE A 176 -0.93 6.89 -16.22
C PHE A 176 -1.03 6.37 -17.65
N THR A 177 -0.72 5.09 -17.82
CA THR A 177 -0.90 4.39 -19.09
C THR A 177 -2.28 3.76 -19.19
N GLU A 178 -2.83 3.44 -18.02
CA GLU A 178 -4.13 2.84 -17.79
C GLU A 178 -5.23 3.89 -17.79
N GLN A 179 -6.45 3.46 -18.11
CA GLN A 179 -7.64 4.24 -17.86
C GLN A 179 -7.95 4.22 -16.35
N LEU A 180 -8.16 5.39 -15.76
CA LEU A 180 -8.38 5.52 -14.32
C LEU A 180 -9.83 5.15 -13.94
N LEU A 181 -9.96 4.26 -12.95
CA LEU A 181 -11.22 3.91 -12.29
C LEU A 181 -11.25 4.54 -10.90
N TYR A 182 -12.21 5.43 -10.67
CA TYR A 182 -12.29 6.21 -9.44
C TYR A 182 -13.19 5.54 -8.40
N MET A 183 -12.61 5.18 -7.25
CA MET A 183 -13.37 4.81 -6.05
C MET A 183 -14.06 6.04 -5.45
N PRO A 184 -15.24 5.88 -4.85
CA PRO A 184 -16.05 7.00 -4.37
C PRO A 184 -15.45 7.70 -3.13
N HIS A 185 -14.71 6.98 -2.28
CA HIS A 185 -14.21 7.50 -1.00
C HIS A 185 -12.70 7.42 -0.87
N SER A 186 -12.14 6.21 -0.93
CA SER A 186 -10.69 5.99 -0.94
C SER A 186 -10.36 4.80 -1.84
N TYR A 187 -9.21 4.85 -2.50
CA TYR A 187 -8.68 3.71 -3.22
C TYR A 187 -8.19 2.61 -2.27
N GLN A 188 -7.69 2.98 -1.08
CA GLN A 188 -7.11 2.04 -0.15
C GLN A 188 -8.22 1.32 0.62
N VAL A 189 -8.27 0.00 0.46
CA VAL A 189 -9.06 -0.90 1.31
C VAL A 189 -8.30 -1.17 2.61
N ASN A 190 -9.04 -1.39 3.70
CA ASN A 190 -8.47 -1.77 5.01
C ASN A 190 -9.23 -2.98 5.55
N ASP A 191 -8.53 -3.88 6.26
CA ASP A 191 -9.15 -5.06 6.85
C ASP A 191 -9.99 -4.74 8.08
N MET A 192 -11.14 -5.38 8.20
CA MET A 192 -12.09 -5.13 9.29
C MET A 192 -11.62 -5.66 10.65
N ALA A 193 -10.64 -6.58 10.73
CA ALA A 193 -10.09 -7.00 12.02
C ALA A 193 -9.40 -5.83 12.75
N MET A 194 -8.93 -4.81 12.02
CA MET A 194 -8.37 -3.59 12.60
C MET A 194 -9.42 -2.75 13.35
N VAL A 195 -10.71 -2.89 13.03
CA VAL A 195 -11.80 -2.25 13.77
C VAL A 195 -11.86 -2.78 15.21
N GLN A 196 -11.69 -4.09 15.38
CA GLN A 196 -11.69 -4.73 16.70
C GLN A 196 -10.46 -4.31 17.50
N ALA A 197 -9.27 -4.30 16.87
CA ALA A 197 -8.04 -3.87 17.52
C ALA A 197 -8.10 -2.40 18.00
N ARG A 198 -8.82 -1.51 17.30
CA ARG A 198 -9.06 -0.13 17.78
C ARG A 198 -9.86 -0.11 19.09
N ALA A 199 -10.85 -0.98 19.26
CA ALA A 199 -11.64 -1.04 20.50
C ALA A 199 -10.75 -1.36 21.71
N ASP A 200 -9.80 -2.29 21.53
CA ASP A 200 -8.86 -2.70 22.59
C ASP A 200 -7.87 -1.58 22.94
N VAL A 201 -7.40 -0.83 21.93
CA VAL A 201 -6.54 0.35 22.12
C VAL A 201 -7.22 1.39 23.02
N HIS A 202 -8.50 1.70 22.79
CA HIS A 202 -9.23 2.70 23.59
C HIS A 202 -9.41 2.27 25.06
N GLN A 203 -9.50 0.97 25.34
CA GLN A 203 -9.63 0.46 26.71
C GLN A 203 -8.31 0.53 27.50
N GLN A 204 -7.16 0.46 26.83
CA GLN A 204 -5.83 0.41 27.46
C GLN A 204 -5.17 1.79 27.63
N GLN A 205 -5.71 2.85 27.03
CA GLN A 205 -5.13 4.21 27.02
C GLN A 205 -5.27 5.04 28.30
N SER A 206 -5.48 4.45 29.48
CA SER A 206 -5.48 5.21 30.75
C SER A 206 -4.09 5.70 31.22
N CYS A 207 -3.03 5.47 30.42
CA CYS A 207 -1.65 5.80 30.77
C CYS A 207 -1.08 6.96 29.94
N SER A 208 -0.22 7.77 30.56
CA SER A 208 0.23 9.10 30.13
C SER A 208 0.86 9.16 28.73
N ARG A 209 0.39 10.11 27.93
CA ARG A 209 0.90 10.40 26.57
C ARG A 209 2.32 10.98 26.65
N THR A 210 3.25 10.39 25.90
CA THR A 210 4.61 10.92 25.69
C THR A 210 4.82 11.20 24.21
N SER A 211 5.28 12.40 23.87
CA SER A 211 5.28 12.93 22.51
C SER A 211 6.24 12.24 21.56
N THR A 212 5.69 11.44 20.65
CA THR A 212 6.46 10.50 19.83
C THR A 212 6.03 10.58 18.34
N HIS A 213 6.96 10.57 17.37
CA HIS A 213 6.69 10.83 15.92
C HIS A 213 7.30 9.78 14.97
N CYS A 214 6.51 9.07 14.15
CA CYS A 214 7.00 8.05 13.20
C CYS A 214 7.15 8.53 11.75
N ALA A 215 8.30 8.29 11.08
CA ALA A 215 8.54 8.73 9.69
C ALA A 215 9.65 7.95 8.91
N ARG A 216 9.70 8.05 7.55
CA ARG A 216 10.60 7.29 6.62
C ARG A 216 11.40 8.17 5.60
N TRP A 217 12.70 7.84 5.41
CA TRP A 217 13.90 8.50 4.77
C TRP A 217 13.83 9.10 3.34
N THR A 218 14.74 9.95 2.81
CA THR A 218 15.99 10.72 3.17
C THR A 218 15.97 12.06 2.35
N ARG A 219 16.78 13.09 2.68
CA ARG A 219 16.60 14.57 2.43
C ARG A 219 15.58 15.30 3.33
N ARG A 220 14.82 14.54 4.13
CA ARG A 220 13.69 15.04 4.93
C ARG A 220 13.95 15.03 6.43
N PHE A 221 15.01 14.35 6.87
CA PHE A 221 15.41 14.27 8.27
C PHE A 221 15.70 15.65 8.87
N ASP A 222 16.32 16.54 8.08
CA ASP A 222 16.52 17.94 8.49
C ASP A 222 15.22 18.66 8.82
N THR A 223 14.15 18.40 8.06
CA THR A 223 12.84 19.02 8.34
C THR A 223 12.29 18.53 9.68
N TRP A 224 12.40 17.24 9.97
CA TRP A 224 11.96 16.70 11.26
C TRP A 224 12.85 17.15 12.42
N LEU A 225 14.17 17.16 12.25
CA LEU A 225 15.08 17.67 13.27
C LEU A 225 14.86 19.16 13.55
N ASN A 226 14.56 19.96 12.52
CA ASN A 226 14.17 21.36 12.68
C ASN A 226 12.88 21.51 13.50
N ILE A 227 11.90 20.63 13.31
CA ILE A 227 10.68 20.60 14.13
C ILE A 227 11.02 20.24 15.58
N VAL A 228 11.76 19.15 15.78
CA VAL A 228 12.17 18.68 17.12
C VAL A 228 12.93 19.78 17.85
N HIS A 229 13.87 20.44 17.18
CA HIS A 229 14.64 21.55 17.75
C HIS A 229 13.74 22.68 18.26
N ARG A 230 12.72 23.07 17.48
CA ARG A 230 11.81 24.18 17.81
C ARG A 230 10.77 23.86 18.87
N VAL A 231 10.47 22.58 19.11
CA VAL A 231 9.44 22.15 20.07
C VAL A 231 10.15 21.52 21.27
N PRO A 232 10.33 22.22 22.40
CA PRO A 232 11.03 21.67 23.57
C PRO A 232 10.40 20.35 24.06
N HIS A 233 11.23 19.42 24.54
CA HIS A 233 10.83 18.10 25.07
C HIS A 233 10.16 17.12 24.09
N SER A 234 9.96 17.46 22.82
CA SER A 234 9.51 16.47 21.83
C SER A 234 10.60 15.43 21.52
N VAL A 235 10.21 14.23 21.11
CA VAL A 235 11.15 13.25 20.54
C VAL A 235 10.68 12.81 19.15
N LEU A 236 11.65 12.50 18.29
CA LEU A 236 11.43 11.87 17.00
C LEU A 236 11.61 10.36 17.15
N TRP A 237 10.64 9.57 16.70
CA TRP A 237 10.60 8.13 16.90
C TRP A 237 10.57 7.35 15.62
N LEU A 238 11.65 6.68 15.29
CA LEU A 238 11.79 6.03 14.00
C LEU A 238 11.74 4.52 14.19
N LEU A 239 11.24 3.82 13.18
CA LEU A 239 11.37 2.37 13.15
C LEU A 239 12.84 2.02 12.91
N ARG A 240 13.42 1.15 13.75
CA ARG A 240 14.73 0.56 13.48
C ARG A 240 14.59 -0.40 12.30
N LEU A 241 15.30 -0.10 11.22
CA LEU A 241 15.41 -1.00 10.08
C LEU A 241 16.71 -1.82 10.22
N PRO A 242 16.82 -3.02 9.63
CA PRO A 242 17.98 -3.93 9.77
C PRO A 242 19.32 -3.43 9.20
N SER A 243 19.43 -2.15 8.91
CA SER A 243 20.56 -1.51 8.23
C SER A 243 21.30 -0.56 9.17
N HIS A 244 22.55 -0.21 8.83
CA HIS A 244 23.35 0.83 9.51
C HIS A 244 22.74 2.24 9.43
N ALA A 245 21.57 2.39 8.81
CA ALA A 245 20.86 3.66 8.74
C ALA A 245 20.65 4.24 10.13
N ALA A 246 20.18 3.47 11.12
CA ALA A 246 19.89 4.02 12.45
C ALA A 246 21.10 4.74 13.07
N GLU A 247 22.29 4.16 12.92
CA GLU A 247 23.55 4.72 13.41
C GLU A 247 23.92 6.00 12.66
N THR A 248 23.83 6.02 11.33
CA THR A 248 24.05 7.23 10.51
C THR A 248 23.17 8.39 10.98
N LEU A 249 21.93 8.10 11.38
CA LEU A 249 20.95 9.11 11.72
C LEU A 249 21.11 9.64 13.13
N LEU A 250 21.55 8.79 14.04
CA LEU A 250 21.99 9.21 15.35
C LEU A 250 23.23 10.10 15.25
N GLN A 251 24.15 9.84 14.31
CA GLN A 251 25.30 10.70 14.04
C GLN A 251 24.86 12.06 13.47
N GLU A 252 23.96 12.07 12.49
CA GLU A 252 23.38 13.32 11.95
C GLU A 252 22.62 14.12 13.01
N ALA A 253 21.85 13.46 13.87
CA ALA A 253 21.18 14.11 15.00
C ALA A 253 22.19 14.62 16.05
N ALA A 254 23.29 13.90 16.29
CA ALA A 254 24.35 14.31 17.21
C ALA A 254 25.06 15.58 16.74
N ALA A 255 25.34 15.69 15.44
CA ALA A 255 25.92 16.89 14.84
C ALA A 255 25.06 18.15 15.05
N ARG A 256 23.78 17.99 15.37
CA ARG A 256 22.81 19.07 15.66
C ARG A 256 22.44 19.17 17.14
N GLY A 257 23.11 18.42 18.02
CA GLY A 257 22.81 18.40 19.47
C GLY A 257 21.48 17.72 19.85
N LEU A 258 20.92 16.89 18.96
CA LEU A 258 19.59 16.29 19.11
C LEU A 258 19.61 14.77 19.24
N LYS A 259 20.79 14.13 19.40
CA LYS A 259 20.91 12.66 19.48
C LYS A 259 19.98 12.03 20.53
N SER A 260 19.91 12.62 21.73
CA SER A 260 19.05 12.14 22.83
C SER A 260 17.55 12.30 22.57
N ARG A 261 17.16 13.04 21.52
CA ARG A 261 15.78 13.29 21.12
C ARG A 261 15.34 12.48 19.90
N VAL A 262 16.19 11.56 19.43
CA VAL A 262 15.86 10.59 18.38
C VAL A 262 15.85 9.20 19.00
N VAL A 263 14.67 8.58 19.00
CA VAL A 263 14.42 7.25 19.58
C VAL A 263 14.13 6.28 18.44
N PHE A 264 14.62 5.05 18.57
CA PHE A 264 14.31 3.97 17.62
C PHE A 264 13.46 2.91 18.30
N GLY A 265 12.32 2.57 17.72
CA GLY A 265 11.51 1.42 18.11
C GLY A 265 11.87 0.19 17.29
N GLU A 266 11.94 -0.97 17.92
CA GLU A 266 12.16 -2.24 17.22
C GLU A 266 10.92 -2.68 16.44
N PRO A 267 11.04 -3.51 15.39
CA PRO A 267 9.88 -4.13 14.75
C PRO A 267 9.03 -4.89 15.77
N LEU A 268 7.70 -4.73 15.69
CA LEU A 268 6.74 -5.42 16.55
C LEU A 268 5.69 -6.15 15.71
N PRO A 269 5.05 -7.19 16.25
CA PRO A 269 3.82 -7.74 15.69
C PRO A 269 2.77 -6.64 15.46
N PRO A 270 1.90 -6.76 14.44
CA PRO A 270 0.96 -5.69 14.05
C PRO A 270 0.08 -5.16 15.19
N GLU A 271 -0.47 -6.03 16.02
CA GLU A 271 -1.31 -5.67 17.18
C GLU A 271 -0.55 -4.82 18.21
N GLN A 272 0.68 -5.21 18.55
CA GLN A 272 1.55 -4.46 19.45
C GLN A 272 2.04 -3.16 18.80
N HIS A 273 2.26 -3.16 17.48
CA HIS A 273 2.61 -1.95 16.75
C HIS A 273 1.46 -0.93 16.79
N LEU A 274 0.20 -1.36 16.69
CA LEU A 274 -0.96 -0.47 16.77
C LEU A 274 -1.08 0.17 18.15
N LEU A 275 -0.96 -0.63 19.22
CA LEU A 275 -0.91 -0.12 20.60
C LEU A 275 0.24 0.86 20.81
N ARG A 276 1.40 0.56 20.23
CA ARG A 276 2.56 1.46 20.24
C ARG A 276 2.29 2.76 19.49
N CYS A 277 1.63 2.72 18.34
CA CYS A 277 1.28 3.92 17.58
C CYS A 277 0.42 4.86 18.43
N ALA A 278 -0.48 4.34 19.25
CA ALA A 278 -1.32 5.13 20.15
C ALA A 278 -0.55 5.98 21.18
N LEU A 279 0.72 5.68 21.44
CA LEU A 279 1.58 6.50 22.28
C LEU A 279 2.09 7.77 21.56
N ALA A 280 1.97 7.83 20.23
CA ALA A 280 2.37 8.99 19.45
C ALA A 280 1.34 10.12 19.59
N ASP A 281 1.85 11.35 19.69
CA ASP A 281 0.98 12.54 19.68
C ASP A 281 0.66 13.00 18.26
N LEU A 282 1.58 12.73 17.32
CA LEU A 282 1.51 13.25 15.96
C LEU A 282 2.34 12.37 15.02
N PHE A 283 1.79 12.03 13.86
CA PHE A 283 2.51 11.34 12.80
C PHE A 283 2.96 12.35 11.74
N LEU A 284 4.26 12.40 11.46
CA LEU A 284 4.84 13.26 10.43
C LEU A 284 5.05 12.45 9.15
N ASP A 285 4.26 12.74 8.15
CA ASP A 285 4.33 12.02 6.89
C ASP A 285 5.57 12.39 6.05
N SER A 286 5.89 11.49 5.12
CA SER A 286 7.03 11.57 4.22
C SER A 286 6.62 12.17 2.86
N LEU A 287 7.26 13.27 2.46
CA LEU A 287 6.77 14.17 1.39
C LEU A 287 6.72 13.59 -0.04
N GLN A 288 7.71 12.82 -0.51
CA GLN A 288 7.73 12.34 -1.91
C GLN A 288 7.15 10.93 -2.06
N TYR A 289 7.03 10.20 -0.96
CA TYR A 289 6.43 8.88 -0.90
C TYR A 289 5.82 8.79 0.49
N ASN A 290 4.51 8.97 0.58
CA ASN A 290 3.79 9.05 1.84
C ASN A 290 3.80 7.70 2.57
N ALA A 291 3.43 7.76 3.84
CA ALA A 291 2.88 6.65 4.58
C ALA A 291 1.61 6.16 3.87
N HIS A 292 1.52 4.84 3.71
CA HIS A 292 0.37 4.15 3.15
C HIS A 292 -0.27 3.35 4.30
N THR A 293 0.09 2.08 4.46
CA THR A 293 -0.38 1.27 5.60
C THR A 293 -0.07 1.89 6.96
N THR A 294 1.11 2.48 7.12
CA THR A 294 1.50 3.13 8.39
C THR A 294 0.67 4.38 8.70
N ALA A 295 0.12 5.05 7.68
CA ALA A 295 -0.81 6.16 7.90
C ALA A 295 -2.14 5.61 8.40
N THR A 296 -2.63 4.53 7.78
CA THR A 296 -3.80 3.79 8.27
C THR A 296 -3.60 3.34 9.73
N ASP A 297 -2.46 2.76 10.09
CA ASP A 297 -2.16 2.34 11.47
C ASP A 297 -2.23 3.53 12.44
N ALA A 298 -1.66 4.68 12.07
CA ALA A 298 -1.72 5.89 12.89
C ALA A 298 -3.16 6.40 13.07
N LEU A 299 -3.96 6.44 11.99
CA LEU A 299 -5.36 6.86 12.06
C LEU A 299 -6.21 5.91 12.91
N TRP A 300 -6.02 4.59 12.78
CA TRP A 300 -6.71 3.59 13.62
C TRP A 300 -6.35 3.74 15.10
N ALA A 301 -5.08 4.07 15.40
CA ALA A 301 -4.63 4.36 16.75
C ALA A 301 -5.10 5.73 17.30
N GLY A 302 -5.82 6.53 16.49
CA GLY A 302 -6.30 7.85 16.88
C GLY A 302 -5.26 8.96 16.81
N VAL A 303 -4.13 8.72 16.12
CA VAL A 303 -3.02 9.66 15.99
C VAL A 303 -3.25 10.57 14.79
N PRO A 304 -3.23 11.90 14.96
CA PRO A 304 -3.34 12.83 13.84
C PRO A 304 -2.11 12.73 12.93
N ILE A 305 -2.33 12.86 11.62
CA ILE A 305 -1.27 12.86 10.61
C ILE A 305 -1.12 14.26 10.02
N ILE A 306 0.12 14.72 9.87
CA ILE A 306 0.44 15.88 9.02
C ILE A 306 1.11 15.37 7.75
N THR A 307 0.54 15.73 6.61
CA THR A 307 1.05 15.36 5.28
C THR A 307 1.02 16.56 4.34
N LEU A 308 1.84 16.48 3.29
CA LEU A 308 1.87 17.44 2.20
C LEU A 308 1.68 16.68 0.88
N PRO A 309 0.51 16.79 0.23
CA PRO A 309 0.28 16.09 -1.02
C PRO A 309 1.17 16.66 -2.14
N GLY A 310 1.99 15.80 -2.76
CA GLY A 310 2.84 16.15 -3.89
C GLY A 310 2.15 16.04 -5.26
N GLY A 311 2.95 16.03 -6.33
CA GLY A 311 2.47 15.96 -7.72
C GLY A 311 2.26 14.55 -8.29
N MET A 312 2.51 13.51 -7.49
CA MET A 312 2.47 12.10 -7.91
C MET A 312 1.61 11.27 -6.94
N MET A 313 1.00 10.17 -7.41
CA MET A 313 0.10 9.33 -6.61
C MET A 313 0.68 8.92 -5.25
N GLN A 314 1.89 8.36 -5.22
CA GLN A 314 2.56 7.91 -3.99
C GLN A 314 2.82 9.02 -2.97
N SER A 315 2.82 10.28 -3.39
CA SER A 315 3.03 11.45 -2.55
C SER A 315 1.72 12.07 -2.03
N ARG A 316 0.59 11.40 -2.23
CA ARG A 316 -0.75 11.91 -1.89
C ARG A 316 -1.61 10.95 -1.06
N VAL A 317 -1.12 9.74 -0.78
CA VAL A 317 -1.91 8.67 -0.15
C VAL A 317 -2.39 9.05 1.25
N ALA A 318 -1.53 9.60 2.10
CA ALA A 318 -1.95 10.01 3.44
C ALA A 318 -3.03 11.10 3.38
N ALA A 319 -2.96 12.02 2.40
CA ALA A 319 -3.98 13.05 2.21
C ALA A 319 -5.33 12.43 1.81
N GLY A 320 -5.32 11.40 0.95
CA GLY A 320 -6.52 10.62 0.60
C GLY A 320 -7.17 9.96 1.81
N LEU A 321 -6.36 9.33 2.67
CA LEU A 321 -6.86 8.71 3.90
C LEU A 321 -7.47 9.72 4.87
N ILE A 322 -6.82 10.88 5.06
CA ILE A 322 -7.30 11.97 5.90
C ILE A 322 -8.63 12.53 5.39
N GLU A 323 -8.77 12.72 4.06
CA GLU A 323 -10.02 13.18 3.46
C GLU A 323 -11.14 12.13 3.62
N ALA A 324 -10.83 10.83 3.46
CA ALA A 324 -11.80 9.75 3.58
C ALA A 324 -12.42 9.65 4.99
N ILE A 325 -11.69 10.03 6.05
CA ILE A 325 -12.22 10.11 7.42
C ILE A 325 -12.85 11.47 7.77
N GLY A 326 -12.87 12.42 6.82
CA GLY A 326 -13.51 13.73 6.97
C GLY A 326 -12.71 14.81 7.72
N VAL A 327 -11.40 14.64 7.92
CA VAL A 327 -10.57 15.55 8.75
C VAL A 327 -9.79 16.56 7.87
N LYS A 328 -10.45 17.63 7.43
CA LYS A 328 -9.89 18.57 6.42
C LYS A 328 -8.75 19.49 6.88
N ARG A 329 -8.48 19.63 8.19
CA ARG A 329 -7.51 20.65 8.71
C ARG A 329 -6.02 20.26 8.60
N CYS A 330 -5.70 19.05 8.12
CA CYS A 330 -4.33 18.49 8.16
C CYS A 330 -3.53 18.54 6.83
N THR A 331 -4.06 19.12 5.75
CA THR A 331 -3.55 18.91 4.38
C THR A 331 -2.95 20.13 3.65
N SER A 332 -2.59 21.23 4.34
CA SER A 332 -2.11 22.47 3.66
C SER A 332 -0.62 22.81 3.83
N GLY A 333 0.00 23.32 2.75
CA GLY A 333 1.44 23.56 2.63
C GLY A 333 2.02 24.76 3.40
N SER A 334 1.21 25.78 3.72
CA SER A 334 1.62 26.85 4.66
C SER A 334 1.45 26.42 6.12
N LEU A 335 0.70 25.34 6.38
CA LEU A 335 0.34 24.86 7.72
C LEU A 335 1.24 23.76 8.27
N PHE A 336 2.11 23.11 7.46
CA PHE A 336 3.01 22.06 7.95
C PHE A 336 3.94 22.54 9.09
N ARG A 337 4.36 23.82 9.06
CA ARG A 337 5.18 24.41 10.13
C ARG A 337 4.37 24.96 11.31
N ALA A 338 3.15 25.47 11.05
CA ALA A 338 2.33 26.15 12.06
C ALA A 338 1.47 25.18 12.89
N ASN A 339 0.91 24.12 12.28
CA ASN A 339 0.01 23.18 12.96
C ASN A 339 0.74 22.23 13.92
N VAL A 340 2.01 21.88 13.66
CA VAL A 340 2.81 21.06 14.60
C VAL A 340 2.94 21.75 15.97
N ILE A 341 3.08 23.07 15.97
CA ILE A 341 3.22 23.86 17.20
C ILE A 341 1.85 24.10 17.85
N ARG A 342 0.80 24.33 17.05
CA ARG A 342 -0.55 24.70 17.51
C ARG A 342 -1.36 23.53 18.09
N LEU A 343 -1.16 22.30 17.60
CA LEU A 343 -1.82 21.10 18.15
C LEU A 343 -1.42 20.80 19.60
N ARG A 344 -0.30 21.35 20.08
CA ARG A 344 0.16 21.21 21.48
C ARG A 344 -0.34 22.32 22.42
N SER A 345 -0.75 23.47 21.88
CA SER A 345 -1.14 24.63 22.70
C SER A 345 -2.63 24.66 23.11
N GLY A 346 -3.40 23.61 22.84
CA GLY A 346 -4.75 23.46 23.40
C GLY A 346 -5.80 24.47 22.94
N SER A 347 -5.71 25.00 21.72
CA SER A 347 -6.76 25.88 21.16
C SER A 347 -7.28 25.29 19.86
N LEU A 348 -8.39 24.54 19.94
CA LEU A 348 -9.15 24.02 18.80
C LEU A 348 -9.98 25.12 18.12
#